data_AF-A0A310SS46-F1
#
_entry.id   AF-A0A310SS46-F1
#
_cell.length_a   1.000
_cell.length_b   1.000
_cell.length_c   1.000
_cell.angle_alpha   90.00
_cell.angle_beta   90.00
_cell.angle_gamma   90.00
#
_symmetry.space_group_name_H-M   'P 1'
#
loop_
_entity.id
_entity.type
_entity.pdbx_description
1 polymer ?
#
loop_
_entity_poly.entity_id
_entity_poly.type
_entity_poly.pdbx_seq_one_letter_code
_entity_poly.pdbx_strand_id
1 'polypeptide(L)'
;MATISADPACCLTDSAKSQLSAVREKPAPLLLDSDINKIAERKLRSNNFRVLHWSLDSLGETNGFMGQYYTLSVRVKIDDKSKHLKFFAKTPPSTSSPQYDFLSRHDIFNKEITIYRDVVPKMGVGHATKWLPDYYLGKKSTIIVLEDATESGYVTLDKYQSFDEEHSTLLVKTLSTFHSRSLILDEKLRRSTGQTIMDLYGDLLREVGYVKDDVTVHKYSSASIKGAAAIVDFTEGLKDDEANAIKDWITKWVPKLPTLLEPSSKFRNLMCHRDVWSNNMMFKRDSAGKPVGCYLVDFQFLRYSPPAFDFVACLLLTLDRATRRRCYDRLVDVYYDTMRKELAADGLSVDDCLSRDQFVDSCEHVKGVALLYVIANLQIMLLSKEAVEEYFIQSPKLLEHVLYGDERPDLVRNQCRARKEYQQRQTEIIEEIREYLAGNPWLR
;
A
#
# COMPACT_ATOMS: atom_id res chain seq x y z
N MET A 1 -44.78 54.97 -53.81
CA MET A 1 -45.53 55.66 -52.74
C MET A 1 -44.68 55.65 -51.48
N ALA A 2 -44.44 56.84 -50.94
CA ALA A 2 -44.08 57.19 -49.56
C ALA A 2 -43.13 56.29 -48.74
N THR A 3 -41.90 56.78 -48.60
CA THR A 3 -41.13 56.82 -47.34
C THR A 3 -41.96 57.31 -46.15
N ILE A 4 -41.69 56.81 -44.95
CA ILE A 4 -41.47 57.58 -43.71
C ILE A 4 -40.68 56.72 -42.71
N SER A 5 -39.65 57.37 -42.17
CA SER A 5 -38.74 56.97 -41.09
C SER A 5 -39.27 57.51 -39.76
N ALA A 6 -39.01 56.82 -38.64
CA ALA A 6 -38.34 57.39 -37.45
C ALA A 6 -38.46 56.45 -36.22
N ASP A 7 -37.30 56.10 -35.66
CA ASP A 7 -37.07 55.71 -34.26
C ASP A 7 -37.08 57.00 -33.40
N PRO A 8 -37.39 57.05 -32.08
CA PRO A 8 -36.37 56.70 -31.07
C PRO A 8 -36.86 56.32 -29.62
N ALA A 9 -35.95 55.66 -28.89
CA ALA A 9 -35.58 55.89 -27.48
C ALA A 9 -36.33 55.20 -26.30
N CYS A 10 -35.50 54.43 -25.56
CA CYS A 10 -35.22 54.52 -24.10
C CYS A 10 -35.91 53.56 -23.09
N CYS A 11 -35.12 52.57 -22.65
CA CYS A 11 -34.78 52.20 -21.27
C CYS A 11 -35.85 52.04 -20.18
N LEU A 12 -36.09 50.79 -19.74
CA LEU A 12 -36.31 50.37 -18.34
C LEU A 12 -35.80 48.92 -18.21
N THR A 13 -34.57 48.71 -17.71
CA THR A 13 -34.17 48.26 -16.35
C THR A 13 -34.48 46.80 -15.96
N ASP A 14 -33.43 46.17 -15.42
CA ASP A 14 -33.32 44.80 -14.92
C ASP A 14 -34.39 44.39 -13.89
N SER A 15 -34.88 43.15 -13.98
CA SER A 15 -34.90 42.17 -12.87
C SER A 15 -35.86 41.01 -13.16
N ALA A 16 -35.42 40.02 -13.94
CA ALA A 16 -36.03 38.69 -13.92
C ALA A 16 -35.08 37.64 -14.53
N LYS A 17 -33.81 37.61 -14.12
CA LYS A 17 -33.01 36.39 -14.26
C LYS A 17 -33.29 35.52 -13.05
N SER A 18 -34.01 34.43 -13.32
CA SER A 18 -34.30 33.32 -12.43
C SER A 18 -33.10 32.96 -11.55
N GLN A 19 -33.23 33.25 -10.25
CA GLN A 19 -32.45 32.59 -9.20
C GLN A 19 -32.88 31.12 -9.14
N LEU A 20 -32.30 30.30 -10.00
CA LEU A 20 -32.16 28.88 -9.71
C LEU A 20 -30.97 28.76 -8.75
N SER A 21 -31.25 28.92 -7.46
CA SER A 21 -30.34 28.50 -6.41
C SER A 21 -30.02 27.02 -6.65
N ALA A 22 -28.78 26.72 -7.04
CA ALA A 22 -28.25 25.38 -6.95
C ALA A 22 -28.39 24.94 -5.49
N VAL A 23 -29.39 24.10 -5.21
CA VAL A 23 -29.45 23.36 -3.97
C VAL A 23 -28.17 22.56 -3.95
N ARG A 24 -27.18 23.01 -3.16
CA ARG A 24 -26.04 22.16 -2.79
C ARG A 24 -26.67 20.99 -2.05
N GLU A 25 -26.89 19.88 -2.76
CA GLU A 25 -27.21 18.61 -2.12
C GLU A 25 -26.16 18.40 -1.03
N LYS A 26 -26.61 18.29 0.22
CA LYS A 26 -25.70 17.92 1.30
C LYS A 26 -25.09 16.58 0.88
N PRO A 27 -23.75 16.44 0.92
CA PRO A 27 -23.12 15.17 0.59
C PRO A 27 -23.75 14.07 1.44
N ALA A 28 -24.08 12.94 0.80
CA ALA A 28 -24.67 11.81 1.48
C ALA A 28 -23.80 11.43 2.70
N PRO A 29 -24.40 11.13 3.86
CA PRO A 29 -23.63 10.81 5.05
C PRO A 29 -22.79 9.54 4.82
N LEU A 30 -21.53 9.57 5.26
CA LEU A 30 -20.59 8.45 5.11
C LEU A 30 -21.15 7.17 5.76
N LEU A 31 -21.78 7.32 6.93
CA LEU A 31 -22.40 6.25 7.70
C LEU A 31 -23.82 6.65 8.13
N LEU A 32 -24.72 5.65 8.19
CA LEU A 32 -26.08 5.77 8.71
C LEU A 32 -26.21 5.05 10.06
N ASP A 33 -27.25 5.33 10.83
CA ASP A 33 -27.50 4.61 12.09
C ASP A 33 -27.64 3.09 11.90
N SER A 34 -28.17 2.64 10.76
CA SER A 34 -28.23 1.21 10.40
C SER A 34 -26.84 0.60 10.19
N ASP A 35 -25.91 1.37 9.61
CA ASP A 35 -24.50 0.97 9.46
C ASP A 35 -23.85 0.79 10.83
N ILE A 36 -24.11 1.72 11.77
CA ILE A 36 -23.56 1.69 13.14
C ILE A 36 -24.08 0.49 13.93
N ASN A 37 -25.38 0.20 13.83
CA ASN A 37 -25.96 -1.01 14.46
C ASN A 37 -25.27 -2.28 13.94
N LYS A 38 -25.07 -2.40 12.61
CA LYS A 38 -24.38 -3.55 12.01
C LYS A 38 -22.92 -3.66 12.46
N ILE A 39 -22.20 -2.55 12.58
CA ILE A 39 -20.82 -2.51 13.08
C ILE A 39 -20.77 -2.98 14.55
N ALA A 40 -21.64 -2.44 15.40
CA ALA A 40 -21.72 -2.79 16.81
C ALA A 40 -22.10 -4.27 17.02
N GLU A 41 -23.08 -4.77 16.25
CA GLU A 41 -23.48 -6.18 16.28
C GLU A 41 -22.31 -7.11 15.95
N ARG A 42 -21.56 -6.80 14.89
CA ARG A 42 -20.37 -7.57 14.49
C ARG A 42 -19.28 -7.54 15.57
N LYS A 43 -19.03 -6.38 16.19
CA LYS A 43 -18.03 -6.24 17.27
C LYS A 43 -18.40 -7.00 18.53
N LEU A 44 -19.68 -6.93 18.91
CA LEU A 44 -20.18 -7.55 20.14
C LEU A 44 -20.55 -9.02 19.96
N ARG A 45 -20.70 -9.48 18.70
CA ARG A 45 -21.25 -10.80 18.33
C ARG A 45 -22.59 -11.07 19.02
N SER A 46 -23.40 -10.02 19.12
CA SER A 46 -24.67 -10.00 19.84
C SER A 46 -25.53 -8.88 19.30
N ASN A 47 -26.85 -9.08 19.28
CA ASN A 47 -27.86 -8.07 18.99
C ASN A 47 -28.49 -7.47 20.26
N ASN A 48 -28.09 -7.94 21.45
CA ASN A 48 -28.58 -7.42 22.73
C ASN A 48 -27.79 -6.17 23.15
N PHE A 49 -28.02 -5.08 22.44
CA PHE A 49 -27.47 -3.77 22.76
C PHE A 49 -28.36 -2.66 22.20
N ARG A 50 -28.16 -1.43 22.70
CA ARG A 50 -28.74 -0.22 22.11
C ARG A 50 -27.66 0.80 21.85
N VAL A 51 -27.53 1.28 20.61
CA VAL A 51 -26.66 2.44 20.31
C VAL A 51 -27.24 3.68 20.97
N LEU A 52 -26.43 4.36 21.79
CA LEU A 52 -26.81 5.59 22.46
C LEU A 52 -26.37 6.83 21.67
N HIS A 53 -25.14 6.80 21.17
CA HIS A 53 -24.53 7.91 20.43
C HIS A 53 -23.34 7.39 19.62
N TRP A 54 -23.02 8.05 18.51
CA TRP A 54 -21.80 7.81 17.76
C TRP A 54 -21.27 9.10 17.12
N SER A 55 -19.95 9.15 16.89
CA SER A 55 -19.25 10.21 16.17
C SER A 55 -18.24 9.61 15.19
N LEU A 56 -17.99 10.33 14.09
CA LEU A 56 -16.95 9.99 13.12
C LEU A 56 -16.01 11.19 13.02
N ASP A 57 -14.90 11.09 13.73
CA ASP A 57 -13.97 12.19 13.93
C ASP A 57 -12.78 12.02 12.99
N SER A 58 -12.49 13.04 12.16
CA SER A 58 -11.32 13.02 11.28
C SER A 58 -10.05 12.97 12.13
N LEU A 59 -9.10 12.10 11.78
CA LEU A 59 -7.81 12.03 12.47
C LEU A 59 -6.92 13.24 12.16
N GLY A 60 -7.24 14.03 11.11
CA GLY A 60 -6.52 15.27 10.76
C GLY A 60 -5.05 15.08 10.34
N GLU A 61 -4.47 13.89 10.56
CA GLU A 61 -3.07 13.56 10.31
C GLU A 61 -2.87 12.83 8.98
N THR A 62 -1.81 13.23 8.29
CA THR A 62 -1.29 12.73 7.00
C THR A 62 -0.63 11.36 7.10
N ASN A 63 -1.25 10.40 7.77
CA ASN A 63 -0.63 9.08 7.92
C ASN A 63 -0.73 8.22 6.63
N GLY A 64 -1.49 8.68 5.62
CA GLY A 64 -1.73 7.94 4.37
C GLY A 64 -1.60 8.77 3.10
N PHE A 65 -0.97 8.20 2.07
CA PHE A 65 -0.86 8.82 0.74
C PHE A 65 -2.16 8.75 -0.08
N MET A 66 -3.05 7.80 0.23
CA MET A 66 -4.15 7.37 -0.65
C MET A 66 -5.50 7.20 0.07
N GLY A 67 -5.78 8.02 1.09
CA GLY A 67 -7.07 8.03 1.77
C GLY A 67 -7.14 9.04 2.91
N GLN A 68 -8.35 9.29 3.40
CA GLN A 68 -8.59 10.08 4.61
C GLN A 68 -8.98 9.15 5.75
N TYR A 69 -8.47 9.42 6.95
CA TYR A 69 -8.62 8.54 8.10
C TYR A 69 -9.48 9.17 9.19
N TYR A 70 -10.27 8.32 9.84
CA TYR A 70 -11.25 8.70 10.85
C TYR A 70 -11.23 7.72 12.02
N THR A 71 -11.57 8.22 13.20
CA THR A 71 -11.98 7.41 14.35
C THR A 71 -13.50 7.36 14.38
N LEU A 72 -14.07 6.16 14.29
CA LEU A 72 -15.49 5.94 14.57
C LEU A 72 -15.65 5.53 16.04
N SER A 73 -16.32 6.38 16.80
CA SER A 73 -16.60 6.23 18.22
C SER A 73 -18.08 5.88 18.42
N VAL A 74 -18.38 4.74 19.04
CA VAL A 74 -19.76 4.28 19.28
C VAL A 74 -19.96 4.02 20.77
N ARG A 75 -20.99 4.62 21.36
CA ARG A 75 -21.41 4.33 22.74
C ARG A 75 -22.66 3.46 22.70
N VAL A 76 -22.58 2.28 23.29
CA VAL A 76 -23.69 1.30 23.36
C VAL A 76 -24.09 1.05 24.80
N LYS A 77 -25.37 0.75 25.03
CA LYS A 77 -25.89 0.18 26.27
C LYS A 77 -26.04 -1.32 26.10
N ILE A 78 -25.40 -2.11 26.94
CA ILE A 78 -25.54 -3.57 27.02
C ILE A 78 -26.04 -3.87 28.43
N ASP A 79 -27.21 -4.48 28.54
CA ASP A 79 -27.97 -4.56 29.79
C ASP A 79 -28.06 -3.16 30.44
N ASP A 80 -27.59 -2.96 31.68
CA ASP A 80 -27.54 -1.65 32.33
C ASP A 80 -26.18 -0.94 32.29
N LYS A 81 -25.21 -1.48 31.53
CA LYS A 81 -23.87 -0.91 31.42
C LYS A 81 -23.66 -0.20 30.10
N SER A 82 -23.06 0.99 30.15
CA SER A 82 -22.57 1.70 28.97
C SER A 82 -21.18 1.18 28.61
N LYS A 83 -20.96 0.89 27.32
CA LYS A 83 -19.67 0.50 26.77
C LYS A 83 -19.30 1.41 25.61
N HIS A 84 -18.03 1.78 25.53
CA HIS A 84 -17.47 2.50 24.41
C HIS A 84 -16.77 1.53 23.45
N LEU A 85 -17.06 1.65 22.17
CA LEU A 85 -16.45 0.92 21.08
C LEU A 85 -15.77 1.91 20.14
N LYS A 86 -14.56 1.59 19.70
CA LYS A 86 -13.76 2.44 18.82
C LYS A 86 -13.29 1.63 17.61
N PHE A 87 -13.29 2.28 16.46
CA PHE A 87 -12.96 1.68 15.17
C PHE A 87 -12.14 2.64 14.33
N PHE A 88 -11.30 2.07 13.47
CA PHE A 88 -10.62 2.81 12.42
C PHE A 88 -11.53 2.87 11.18
N ALA A 89 -11.59 4.03 10.53
CA ALA A 89 -12.30 4.17 9.27
C ALA A 89 -11.45 4.93 8.25
N LYS A 90 -11.52 4.49 6.98
CA LYS A 90 -10.80 5.07 5.85
C LYS A 90 -11.78 5.39 4.73
N THR A 91 -11.63 6.55 4.10
CA THR A 91 -12.35 6.96 2.88
C THR A 91 -11.36 7.23 1.76
N PRO A 92 -11.80 7.30 0.49
CA PRO A 92 -10.98 7.85 -0.58
C PRO A 92 -10.52 9.28 -0.28
N PRO A 93 -9.43 9.76 -0.92
CA PRO A 93 -9.02 11.16 -0.87
C PRO A 93 -10.09 12.08 -1.48
N SER A 94 -9.94 13.39 -1.30
CA SER A 94 -10.80 14.40 -1.93
C SER A 94 -10.85 14.21 -3.45
N THR A 95 -12.01 14.42 -4.07
CA THR A 95 -12.17 14.38 -5.54
C THR A 95 -11.32 15.41 -6.28
N SER A 96 -10.77 16.40 -5.58
CA SER A 96 -9.85 17.41 -6.14
C SER A 96 -8.38 16.98 -6.14
N SER A 97 -8.04 15.81 -5.58
CA SER A 97 -6.68 15.32 -5.45
C SER A 97 -6.32 14.41 -6.65
N PRO A 98 -5.13 14.55 -7.27
CA PRO A 98 -4.69 13.66 -8.37
C PRO A 98 -4.71 12.16 -8.02
N GLN A 99 -4.55 11.83 -6.74
CA GLN A 99 -4.62 10.47 -6.22
C GLN A 99 -6.03 9.88 -6.29
N TYR A 100 -7.08 10.72 -6.21
CA TYR A 100 -8.46 10.26 -6.39
C TYR A 100 -8.69 9.70 -7.79
N ASP A 101 -8.15 10.37 -8.82
CA ASP A 101 -8.30 9.93 -10.21
C ASP A 101 -7.62 8.59 -10.44
N PHE A 102 -6.42 8.39 -9.89
CA PHE A 102 -5.71 7.12 -9.94
C PHE A 102 -6.49 6.00 -9.22
N LEU A 103 -6.94 6.23 -7.99
CA LEU A 103 -7.72 5.25 -7.22
C LEU A 103 -9.03 4.89 -7.93
N SER A 104 -9.71 5.88 -8.51
CA SER A 104 -10.99 5.70 -9.20
C SER A 104 -10.82 4.94 -10.52
N ARG A 105 -9.77 5.24 -11.28
CA ARG A 105 -9.48 4.59 -12.58
C ARG A 105 -9.25 3.08 -12.45
N HIS A 106 -8.62 2.65 -11.36
CA HIS A 106 -8.26 1.25 -11.14
C HIS A 106 -9.10 0.57 -10.03
N ASP A 107 -10.19 1.21 -9.59
CA ASP A 107 -11.11 0.70 -8.55
C ASP A 107 -10.42 0.26 -7.24
N ILE A 108 -9.29 0.90 -6.90
CA ILE A 108 -8.34 0.43 -5.88
C ILE A 108 -8.97 0.39 -4.49
N PHE A 109 -9.76 1.41 -4.14
CA PHE A 109 -10.43 1.46 -2.84
C PHE A 109 -11.46 0.34 -2.66
N ASN A 110 -12.19 0.01 -3.73
CA ASN A 110 -13.17 -1.08 -3.70
C ASN A 110 -12.52 -2.45 -3.74
N LYS A 111 -11.35 -2.55 -4.39
CA LYS A 111 -10.48 -3.73 -4.31
C LYS A 111 -10.08 -4.01 -2.86
N GLU A 112 -9.61 -3.02 -2.11
CA GLU A 112 -9.30 -3.18 -0.67
C GLU A 112 -10.52 -3.68 0.13
N ILE A 113 -11.69 -3.05 -0.06
CA ILE A 113 -12.94 -3.48 0.59
C ILE A 113 -13.26 -4.95 0.27
N THR A 114 -13.15 -5.34 -1.00
CA THR A 114 -13.47 -6.69 -1.47
C THR A 114 -12.51 -7.72 -0.89
N ILE A 115 -11.23 -7.38 -0.74
CA ILE A 115 -10.22 -8.26 -0.14
C ILE A 115 -10.60 -8.57 1.31
N TYR A 116 -10.86 -7.53 2.12
CA TYR A 116 -11.28 -7.72 3.51
C TYR A 116 -12.62 -8.47 3.64
N ARG A 117 -13.59 -8.12 2.79
CA ARG A 117 -14.96 -8.64 2.89
C ARG A 117 -15.09 -10.08 2.41
N ASP A 118 -14.45 -10.42 1.28
CA ASP A 118 -14.75 -11.65 0.53
C ASP A 118 -13.56 -12.60 0.42
N VAL A 119 -12.33 -12.08 0.33
CA VAL A 119 -11.13 -12.89 0.07
C VAL A 119 -10.54 -13.41 1.37
N VAL A 120 -10.29 -12.53 2.34
CA VAL A 120 -9.68 -12.90 3.63
C VAL A 120 -10.51 -13.97 4.36
N PRO A 121 -11.85 -13.89 4.44
CA PRO A 121 -12.63 -14.95 5.10
C PRO A 121 -12.48 -16.33 4.44
N LYS A 122 -12.26 -16.39 3.13
CA LYS A 122 -12.04 -17.63 2.38
C LYS A 122 -10.61 -18.15 2.52
N MET A 123 -9.63 -17.26 2.58
CA MET A 123 -8.25 -17.59 2.91
C MET A 123 -8.15 -18.16 4.33
N GLY A 124 -8.92 -17.59 5.28
CA GLY A 124 -8.77 -17.83 6.71
C GLY A 124 -7.54 -17.11 7.26
N VAL A 125 -7.49 -16.93 8.58
CA VAL A 125 -6.39 -16.22 9.26
C VAL A 125 -5.23 -17.13 9.69
N GLY A 126 -5.36 -18.44 9.49
CA GLY A 126 -4.35 -19.43 9.91
C GLY A 126 -4.42 -19.80 11.38
N HIS A 127 -3.44 -20.58 11.82
CA HIS A 127 -3.33 -21.06 13.21
C HIS A 127 -2.38 -20.20 14.05
N ALA A 128 -1.56 -19.37 13.39
CA ALA A 128 -0.69 -18.39 14.02
C ALA A 128 -1.44 -17.19 14.61
N THR A 129 -0.68 -16.25 15.17
CA THR A 129 -1.19 -14.94 15.60
C THR A 129 -1.89 -14.23 14.46
N LYS A 130 -3.04 -13.60 14.77
CA LYS A 130 -3.77 -12.73 13.84
C LYS A 130 -2.84 -11.72 13.17
N TRP A 131 -2.93 -11.63 11.84
CA TRP A 131 -2.00 -10.87 11.00
C TRP A 131 -2.63 -9.67 10.28
N LEU A 132 -3.89 -9.35 10.57
CA LEU A 132 -4.62 -8.21 9.99
C LEU A 132 -5.68 -7.69 10.98
N PRO A 133 -6.17 -6.45 10.84
CA PRO A 133 -7.31 -5.96 11.62
C PRO A 133 -8.64 -6.63 11.21
N ASP A 134 -9.59 -6.72 12.16
CA ASP A 134 -10.95 -7.20 11.83
C ASP A 134 -11.68 -6.23 10.90
N TYR A 135 -12.45 -6.77 9.96
CA TYR A 135 -13.34 -6.01 9.08
C TYR A 135 -14.75 -5.89 9.69
N TYR A 136 -15.30 -4.66 9.74
CA TYR A 136 -16.64 -4.39 10.26
C TYR A 136 -17.63 -3.91 9.20
N LEU A 137 -17.21 -3.08 8.25
CA LEU A 137 -18.09 -2.57 7.18
C LEU A 137 -17.28 -2.05 5.99
N GLY A 138 -17.86 -2.10 4.79
CA GLY A 138 -17.33 -1.43 3.61
C GLY A 138 -18.49 -0.98 2.72
N LYS A 139 -18.48 0.28 2.33
CA LYS A 139 -19.42 0.90 1.39
C LYS A 139 -18.64 1.36 0.16
N LYS A 140 -19.10 0.93 -1.01
CA LYS A 140 -18.40 1.13 -2.29
C LYS A 140 -18.05 2.60 -2.48
N SER A 141 -16.79 2.89 -2.81
CA SER A 141 -16.24 4.22 -3.07
C SER A 141 -16.50 5.25 -1.97
N THR A 142 -16.84 4.81 -0.75
CA THR A 142 -17.29 5.67 0.33
C THR A 142 -16.43 5.50 1.57
N ILE A 143 -16.47 4.33 2.21
CA ILE A 143 -15.81 4.12 3.51
C ILE A 143 -15.56 2.63 3.77
N ILE A 144 -14.44 2.31 4.40
CA ILE A 144 -14.15 1.02 5.02
C ILE A 144 -13.96 1.23 6.52
N VAL A 145 -14.56 0.36 7.35
CA VAL A 145 -14.47 0.39 8.81
C VAL A 145 -13.82 -0.91 9.29
N LEU A 146 -12.70 -0.76 9.98
CA LEU A 146 -11.83 -1.82 10.48
C LEU A 146 -11.66 -1.69 12.00
N GLU A 147 -11.07 -2.72 12.60
CA GLU A 147 -10.58 -2.67 13.97
C GLU A 147 -9.62 -1.48 14.14
N ASP A 148 -9.83 -0.70 15.19
CA ASP A 148 -8.78 0.22 15.65
C ASP A 148 -7.72 -0.62 16.37
N ALA A 149 -6.65 -0.98 15.66
CA ALA A 149 -5.58 -1.80 16.20
C ALA A 149 -4.82 -1.10 17.36
N THR A 150 -4.91 0.24 17.47
CA THR A 150 -4.27 0.99 18.56
C THR A 150 -4.88 0.66 19.92
N GLU A 151 -6.17 0.31 19.97
CA GLU A 151 -6.85 -0.16 21.18
C GLU A 151 -6.28 -1.50 21.68
N SER A 152 -5.70 -2.28 20.77
CA SER A 152 -5.04 -3.55 21.05
C SER A 152 -3.53 -3.37 21.33
N GLY A 153 -3.03 -2.14 21.36
CA GLY A 153 -1.63 -1.79 21.60
C GLY A 153 -0.72 -1.93 20.37
N TYR A 154 -1.28 -2.00 19.16
CA TYR A 154 -0.50 -1.99 17.94
C TYR A 154 -0.12 -0.56 17.54
N VAL A 155 1.11 -0.36 17.11
CA VAL A 155 1.65 0.93 16.66
C VAL A 155 2.38 0.77 15.33
N THR A 156 2.24 1.76 14.46
CA THR A 156 3.07 1.88 13.25
C THR A 156 4.46 2.36 13.66
N LEU A 157 5.51 1.70 13.17
CA LEU A 157 6.88 2.13 13.44
C LEU A 157 7.26 3.31 12.56
N ASP A 158 8.18 4.12 13.06
CA ASP A 158 8.75 5.22 12.29
C ASP A 158 9.42 4.69 11.01
N LYS A 159 8.97 5.18 9.85
CA LYS A 159 9.46 4.74 8.53
C LYS A 159 10.94 5.01 8.27
N TYR A 160 11.57 5.89 9.05
CA TYR A 160 13.02 6.14 8.96
C TYR A 160 13.83 5.14 9.79
N GLN A 161 13.19 4.44 10.73
CA GLN A 161 13.87 3.48 11.58
C GLN A 161 13.88 2.11 10.90
N SER A 162 15.08 1.59 10.70
CA SER A 162 15.26 0.23 10.22
C SER A 162 14.82 -0.78 11.28
N PHE A 163 14.19 -1.86 10.84
CA PHE A 163 13.74 -2.91 11.75
C PHE A 163 14.92 -3.69 12.31
N ASP A 164 14.90 -3.93 13.62
CA ASP A 164 15.81 -4.87 14.26
C ASP A 164 15.47 -6.32 13.89
N GLU A 165 16.29 -7.26 14.34
CA GLU A 165 16.16 -8.67 14.01
C GLU A 165 14.88 -9.32 14.58
N GLU A 166 14.37 -8.85 15.72
CA GLU A 166 13.14 -9.36 16.31
C GLU A 166 11.91 -8.91 15.51
N HIS A 167 11.86 -7.63 15.13
CA HIS A 167 10.82 -7.08 14.26
C HIS A 167 10.85 -7.72 12.88
N SER A 168 12.04 -7.87 12.30
CA SER A 168 12.24 -8.51 10.99
C SER A 168 11.79 -9.97 11.02
N THR A 169 12.13 -10.71 12.07
CA THR A 169 11.69 -12.10 12.25
C THR A 169 10.15 -12.18 12.33
N LEU A 170 9.52 -11.29 13.11
CA LEU A 170 8.07 -11.29 13.25
C LEU A 170 7.35 -10.88 11.95
N LEU A 171 7.85 -9.86 11.26
CA LEU A 171 7.36 -9.46 9.93
C LEU A 171 7.39 -10.63 8.95
N VAL A 172 8.53 -11.31 8.82
CA VAL A 172 8.69 -12.41 7.87
C VAL A 172 7.77 -13.59 8.22
N LYS A 173 7.53 -13.86 9.51
CA LYS A 173 6.51 -14.83 9.93
C LYS A 173 5.12 -14.42 9.48
N THR A 174 4.71 -13.19 9.76
CA THR A 174 3.40 -12.66 9.37
C THR A 174 3.20 -12.70 7.86
N LEU A 175 4.20 -12.29 7.09
CA LEU A 175 4.18 -12.33 5.62
C LEU A 175 4.09 -13.77 5.09
N SER A 176 4.84 -14.70 5.69
CA SER A 176 4.78 -16.12 5.34
C SER A 176 3.42 -16.73 5.68
N THR A 177 2.82 -16.40 6.84
CA THR A 177 1.46 -16.83 7.20
C THR A 177 0.47 -16.35 6.14
N PHE A 178 0.47 -15.06 5.79
CA PHE A 178 -0.40 -14.50 4.76
C PHE A 178 -0.25 -15.24 3.41
N HIS A 179 0.98 -15.40 2.91
CA HIS A 179 1.25 -16.12 1.66
C HIS A 179 0.80 -17.59 1.72
N SER A 180 1.01 -18.25 2.86
CA SER A 180 0.59 -19.64 3.09
C SER A 180 -0.93 -19.78 2.99
N ARG A 181 -1.69 -18.83 3.54
CA ARG A 181 -3.16 -18.83 3.41
C ARG A 181 -3.63 -18.71 1.96
N SER A 182 -2.91 -17.93 1.14
CA SER A 182 -3.20 -17.84 -0.29
C SER A 182 -2.88 -19.15 -1.00
N LEU A 183 -1.72 -19.74 -0.73
CA LEU A 183 -1.30 -21.02 -1.32
C LEU A 183 -2.25 -22.16 -0.94
N ILE A 184 -2.66 -22.25 0.32
CA ILE A 184 -3.63 -23.24 0.81
C ILE A 184 -4.97 -23.09 0.10
N LEU A 185 -5.48 -21.87 -0.07
CA LEU A 185 -6.72 -21.62 -0.79
C LEU A 185 -6.60 -22.08 -2.26
N ASP A 186 -5.51 -21.75 -2.95
CA ASP A 186 -5.28 -22.16 -4.33
C ASP A 186 -5.20 -23.69 -4.47
N GLU A 187 -4.46 -24.37 -3.58
CA GLU A 187 -4.34 -25.82 -3.59
C GLU A 187 -5.67 -26.54 -3.31
N LYS A 188 -6.47 -26.02 -2.37
CA LYS A 188 -7.81 -26.57 -2.11
C LYS A 188 -8.73 -26.40 -3.32
N LEU A 189 -8.70 -25.25 -3.99
CA LEU A 189 -9.47 -25.03 -5.23
C LEU A 189 -9.03 -26.00 -6.33
N ARG A 190 -7.72 -26.12 -6.58
CA ARG A 190 -7.18 -27.02 -7.60
C ARG A 190 -7.64 -28.46 -7.39
N ARG A 191 -7.57 -28.95 -6.15
CA ARG A 191 -7.89 -30.34 -5.81
C ARG A 191 -9.39 -30.63 -5.77
N SER A 192 -10.23 -29.65 -5.39
CA SER A 192 -11.67 -29.87 -5.24
C SER A 192 -12.50 -29.52 -6.47
N THR A 193 -12.11 -28.50 -7.25
CA THR A 193 -12.88 -28.03 -8.40
C THR A 193 -12.08 -27.97 -9.70
N GLY A 194 -10.75 -28.13 -9.64
CA GLY A 194 -9.87 -27.93 -10.80
C GLY A 194 -9.61 -26.46 -11.14
N GLN A 195 -10.18 -25.53 -10.38
CA GLN A 195 -9.98 -24.08 -10.57
C GLN A 195 -8.80 -23.57 -9.73
N THR A 196 -8.33 -22.38 -10.06
CA THR A 196 -7.28 -21.64 -9.36
C THR A 196 -7.83 -20.36 -8.74
N ILE A 197 -7.05 -19.72 -7.88
CA ILE A 197 -7.31 -18.38 -7.39
C ILE A 197 -7.47 -17.38 -8.55
N MET A 198 -6.73 -17.53 -9.64
CA MET A 198 -6.84 -16.63 -10.79
C MET A 198 -8.16 -16.81 -11.54
N ASP A 199 -8.71 -18.01 -11.59
CA ASP A 199 -10.01 -18.25 -12.23
C ASP A 199 -11.15 -17.58 -11.46
N LEU A 200 -11.03 -17.45 -10.14
CA LEU A 200 -12.06 -16.85 -9.28
C LEU A 200 -11.85 -15.37 -9.00
N TYR A 201 -10.61 -14.92 -8.90
CA TYR A 201 -10.25 -13.57 -8.43
C TYR A 201 -9.34 -12.81 -9.39
N GLY A 202 -9.13 -13.30 -10.62
CA GLY A 202 -8.17 -12.73 -11.57
C GLY A 202 -8.33 -11.23 -11.79
N ASP A 203 -9.58 -10.73 -11.89
CA ASP A 203 -9.88 -9.30 -12.04
C ASP A 203 -9.44 -8.46 -10.85
N LEU A 204 -9.60 -8.99 -9.64
CA LEU A 204 -9.18 -8.37 -8.40
C LEU A 204 -7.65 -8.36 -8.27
N LEU A 205 -6.97 -9.36 -8.81
CA LEU A 205 -5.54 -9.62 -8.63
C LEU A 205 -4.65 -9.04 -9.74
N ARG A 206 -5.18 -8.14 -10.57
CA ARG A 206 -4.41 -7.44 -11.61
C ARG A 206 -3.44 -6.40 -11.01
N GLU A 207 -2.36 -6.11 -11.73
CA GLU A 207 -1.45 -5.00 -11.45
C GLU A 207 -2.16 -3.67 -11.68
N VAL A 208 -1.96 -2.70 -10.78
CA VAL A 208 -2.59 -1.37 -10.81
C VAL A 208 -1.57 -0.24 -10.69
N GLY A 209 -0.38 -0.49 -10.16
CA GLY A 209 0.70 0.50 -10.02
C GLY A 209 1.65 0.58 -11.20
N TYR A 210 1.90 -0.55 -11.88
CA TYR A 210 2.78 -0.65 -13.05
C TYR A 210 2.03 -1.23 -14.26
N VAL A 211 0.95 -0.56 -14.66
CA VAL A 211 0.13 -0.95 -15.81
C VAL A 211 0.89 -0.68 -17.10
N LYS A 212 0.95 -1.68 -17.98
CA LYS A 212 1.60 -1.59 -19.29
C LYS A 212 0.87 -0.59 -20.19
N ASP A 213 1.64 0.20 -20.94
CA ASP A 213 1.16 1.21 -21.89
C ASP A 213 0.34 2.35 -21.25
N ASP A 214 0.37 2.49 -19.91
CA ASP A 214 -0.28 3.58 -19.20
C ASP A 214 0.61 4.83 -19.19
N VAL A 215 0.07 5.95 -19.68
CA VAL A 215 0.79 7.23 -19.81
C VAL A 215 1.25 7.77 -18.45
N THR A 216 0.44 7.60 -17.39
CA THR A 216 0.79 8.04 -16.04
C THR A 216 1.93 7.19 -15.48
N VAL A 217 1.94 5.88 -15.74
CA VAL A 217 3.05 4.99 -15.34
C VAL A 217 4.35 5.35 -16.07
N HIS A 218 4.29 5.69 -17.36
CA HIS A 218 5.46 6.16 -18.10
C HIS A 218 6.03 7.47 -17.55
N LYS A 219 5.15 8.44 -17.23
CA LYS A 219 5.55 9.70 -16.61
C LYS A 219 6.16 9.49 -15.23
N TYR A 220 5.54 8.64 -14.39
CA TYR A 220 6.07 8.28 -13.08
C TYR A 220 7.46 7.64 -13.19
N SER A 221 7.61 6.69 -14.13
CA SER A 221 8.89 6.03 -14.41
C SER A 221 9.96 7.06 -14.78
N SER A 222 9.67 7.98 -15.70
CA SER A 222 10.57 9.07 -16.11
C SER A 222 10.98 9.95 -14.92
N ALA A 223 10.01 10.40 -14.11
CA ALA A 223 10.28 11.19 -12.92
C ALA A 223 11.17 10.43 -11.92
N SER A 224 10.86 9.16 -11.66
CA SER A 224 11.62 8.30 -10.73
C SER A 224 13.06 8.05 -11.17
N ILE A 225 13.31 7.93 -12.49
CA ILE A 225 14.67 7.80 -13.05
C ILE A 225 15.48 9.07 -12.77
N LYS A 226 14.88 10.25 -12.99
CA LYS A 226 15.54 11.53 -12.73
C LYS A 226 15.84 11.72 -11.25
N GLY A 227 14.90 11.35 -10.37
CA GLY A 227 15.11 11.37 -8.93
C GLY A 227 16.19 10.38 -8.49
N ALA A 228 16.24 9.18 -9.07
CA ALA A 228 17.27 8.19 -8.79
C ALA A 228 18.66 8.68 -9.21
N ALA A 229 18.76 9.33 -10.37
CA ALA A 229 20.01 9.97 -10.81
C ALA A 229 20.49 11.03 -9.80
N ALA A 230 19.58 11.82 -9.22
CA ALA A 230 19.94 12.74 -8.15
C ALA A 230 20.46 12.00 -6.90
N ILE A 231 19.86 10.87 -6.49
CA ILE A 231 20.38 10.06 -5.37
C ILE A 231 21.80 9.57 -5.67
N VAL A 232 22.07 9.09 -6.89
CA VAL A 232 23.41 8.68 -7.30
C VAL A 232 24.40 9.83 -7.13
N ASP A 233 24.03 11.06 -7.54
CA ASP A 233 24.88 12.25 -7.36
C ASP A 233 25.14 12.60 -5.89
N PHE A 234 24.23 12.22 -4.98
CA PHE A 234 24.41 12.39 -3.53
C PHE A 234 25.21 11.26 -2.87
N THR A 235 25.49 10.17 -3.58
CA THR A 235 26.16 9.00 -3.01
C THR A 235 27.67 9.19 -3.04
N GLU A 236 28.27 9.35 -1.86
CA GLU A 236 29.71 9.52 -1.72
C GLU A 236 30.47 8.22 -2.02
N GLY A 237 31.68 8.35 -2.57
CA GLY A 237 32.58 7.20 -2.80
C GLY A 237 32.33 6.40 -4.08
N LEU A 238 31.33 6.77 -4.89
CA LEU A 238 31.16 6.23 -6.24
C LEU A 238 32.22 6.79 -7.19
N LYS A 239 32.83 5.93 -7.99
CA LYS A 239 33.61 6.37 -9.16
C LYS A 239 32.68 6.77 -10.29
N ASP A 240 33.16 7.61 -11.22
CA ASP A 240 32.37 8.09 -12.35
C ASP A 240 31.82 6.95 -13.22
N ASP A 241 32.61 5.91 -13.46
CA ASP A 241 32.19 4.72 -14.22
C ASP A 241 31.10 3.92 -13.50
N GLU A 242 31.18 3.81 -12.16
CA GLU A 242 30.15 3.16 -11.35
C GLU A 242 28.85 3.97 -11.32
N ALA A 243 28.95 5.29 -11.12
CA ALA A 243 27.80 6.18 -11.11
C ALA A 243 27.07 6.16 -12.46
N ASN A 244 27.81 6.19 -13.58
CA ASN A 244 27.24 6.10 -14.91
C ASN A 244 26.57 4.73 -15.15
N ALA A 245 27.23 3.62 -14.79
CA ALA A 245 26.65 2.29 -14.94
C ALA A 245 25.33 2.12 -14.16
N ILE A 246 25.25 2.68 -12.94
CA ILE A 246 24.02 2.67 -12.13
C ILE A 246 22.92 3.48 -12.82
N LYS A 247 23.22 4.71 -13.26
CA LYS A 247 22.26 5.57 -13.97
C LYS A 247 21.75 4.93 -15.26
N ASP A 248 22.63 4.34 -16.04
CA ASP A 248 22.29 3.67 -17.30
C ASP A 248 21.42 2.44 -17.06
N TRP A 249 21.75 1.64 -16.05
CA TRP A 249 20.95 0.47 -15.67
C TRP A 249 19.54 0.89 -15.23
N ILE A 250 19.41 1.88 -14.35
CA ILE A 250 18.11 2.40 -13.91
C ILE A 250 17.31 2.94 -15.09
N THR A 251 17.92 3.77 -15.94
CA THR A 251 17.28 4.37 -17.12
C THR A 251 16.78 3.31 -18.10
N LYS A 252 17.56 2.22 -18.29
CA LYS A 252 17.22 1.11 -19.18
C LYS A 252 16.11 0.22 -18.65
N TRP A 253 16.06 -0.02 -17.34
CA TRP A 253 15.24 -1.09 -16.77
C TRP A 253 14.01 -0.62 -16.00
N VAL A 254 13.99 0.58 -15.41
CA VAL A 254 12.79 1.12 -14.75
C VAL A 254 11.59 1.18 -15.71
N PRO A 255 11.72 1.65 -16.98
CA PRO A 255 10.60 1.65 -17.92
C PRO A 255 10.04 0.26 -18.26
N LYS A 256 10.78 -0.81 -17.95
CA LYS A 256 10.40 -2.20 -18.19
C LYS A 256 9.71 -2.85 -16.98
N LEU A 257 9.60 -2.15 -15.85
CA LEU A 257 8.91 -2.66 -14.66
C LEU A 257 7.51 -3.23 -14.94
N PRO A 258 6.65 -2.63 -15.78
CA PRO A 258 5.35 -3.23 -16.10
C PRO A 258 5.43 -4.67 -16.59
N THR A 259 6.39 -4.96 -17.47
CA THR A 259 6.63 -6.33 -17.99
C THR A 259 7.34 -7.21 -16.96
N LEU A 260 8.38 -6.68 -16.30
CA LEU A 260 9.19 -7.45 -15.34
C LEU A 260 8.40 -7.89 -14.11
N LEU A 261 7.33 -7.15 -13.79
CA LEU A 261 6.47 -7.44 -12.67
C LEU A 261 5.30 -8.34 -13.06
N GLU A 262 5.11 -8.78 -14.31
CA GLU A 262 4.00 -9.69 -14.69
C GLU A 262 4.02 -11.01 -13.87
N PRO A 263 2.88 -11.68 -13.69
CA PRO A 263 2.85 -13.01 -13.09
C PRO A 263 3.84 -13.96 -13.78
N SER A 264 4.57 -14.75 -13.00
CA SER A 264 5.61 -15.61 -13.57
C SER A 264 5.03 -16.86 -14.24
N SER A 265 5.55 -17.25 -15.39
CA SER A 265 5.28 -18.58 -15.97
C SER A 265 6.21 -19.67 -15.41
N LYS A 266 7.31 -19.28 -14.74
CA LYS A 266 8.33 -20.20 -14.17
C LYS A 266 8.09 -20.46 -12.69
N PHE A 267 7.86 -19.41 -11.91
CA PHE A 267 7.78 -19.50 -10.45
C PHE A 267 6.33 -19.55 -9.97
N ARG A 268 6.10 -20.21 -8.82
CA ARG A 268 4.77 -20.29 -8.22
C ARG A 268 4.28 -18.89 -7.87
N ASN A 269 3.08 -18.55 -8.35
CA ASN A 269 2.41 -17.31 -8.00
C ASN A 269 1.35 -17.56 -6.93
N LEU A 270 1.10 -16.53 -6.12
CA LEU A 270 0.03 -16.48 -5.12
C LEU A 270 -0.41 -15.02 -4.93
N MET A 271 -1.38 -14.77 -4.06
CA MET A 271 -1.76 -13.40 -3.68
C MET A 271 -0.65 -12.76 -2.85
N CYS A 272 0.04 -11.79 -3.43
CA CYS A 272 1.07 -10.98 -2.78
C CYS A 272 0.48 -9.62 -2.40
N HIS A 273 0.93 -9.04 -1.30
CA HIS A 273 0.51 -7.74 -0.80
C HIS A 273 1.08 -6.58 -1.62
N ARG A 274 2.34 -6.70 -2.07
CA ARG A 274 3.03 -5.75 -2.99
C ARG A 274 3.28 -4.34 -2.49
N ASP A 275 2.96 -4.06 -1.24
CA ASP A 275 3.18 -2.75 -0.62
C ASP A 275 3.53 -2.93 0.87
N VAL A 276 4.47 -3.83 1.15
CA VAL A 276 4.91 -4.19 2.51
C VAL A 276 6.07 -3.30 2.94
N TRP A 277 5.74 -2.14 3.50
CA TRP A 277 6.68 -1.17 4.07
C TRP A 277 6.15 -0.58 5.39
N SER A 278 6.98 0.17 6.12
CA SER A 278 6.74 0.49 7.55
C SER A 278 5.36 1.07 7.86
N ASN A 279 4.78 1.90 6.98
CA ASN A 279 3.46 2.50 7.20
C ASN A 279 2.30 1.50 7.05
N ASN A 280 2.49 0.42 6.29
CA ASN A 280 1.50 -0.63 6.08
C ASN A 280 1.69 -1.81 7.05
N MET A 281 2.42 -1.57 8.13
CA MET A 281 2.69 -2.54 9.19
C MET A 281 2.42 -1.91 10.55
N MET A 282 1.80 -2.70 11.44
CA MET A 282 1.64 -2.30 12.83
C MET A 282 2.18 -3.39 13.74
N PHE A 283 2.93 -3.02 14.77
CA PHE A 283 3.53 -3.93 15.72
C PHE A 283 2.93 -3.76 17.11
N LYS A 284 2.69 -4.88 17.78
CA LYS A 284 2.36 -4.94 19.19
C LYS A 284 3.58 -5.39 19.98
N ARG A 285 3.85 -4.72 21.09
CA ARG A 285 4.94 -5.05 22.01
C ARG A 285 4.39 -5.58 23.33
N ASP A 286 5.14 -6.48 23.97
CA ASP A 286 4.88 -6.86 25.35
C ASP A 286 5.42 -5.81 26.34
N SER A 287 5.28 -6.08 27.63
CA SER A 287 5.76 -5.18 28.69
C SER A 287 7.29 -5.02 28.74
N ALA A 288 8.05 -5.92 28.10
CA ALA A 288 9.50 -5.83 27.97
C ALA A 288 9.94 -5.09 26.69
N GLY A 289 8.98 -4.65 25.86
CA GLY A 289 9.23 -3.96 24.60
C GLY A 289 9.47 -4.89 23.40
N LYS A 290 9.38 -6.20 23.59
CA LYS A 290 9.60 -7.20 22.55
C LYS A 290 8.40 -7.27 21.60
N PRO A 291 8.60 -7.33 20.27
CA PRO A 291 7.50 -7.49 19.33
C PRO A 291 6.84 -8.86 19.47
N VAL A 292 5.52 -8.87 19.71
CA VAL A 292 4.70 -10.08 19.93
C VAL A 292 3.51 -10.20 18.96
N GLY A 293 3.19 -9.13 18.23
CA GLY A 293 2.17 -9.15 17.18
C GLY A 293 2.56 -8.23 16.02
N CYS A 294 2.16 -8.61 14.81
CA CYS A 294 2.37 -7.81 13.61
C CYS A 294 1.13 -7.92 12.72
N TYR A 295 0.56 -6.77 12.35
CA TYR A 295 -0.52 -6.65 11.38
C TYR A 295 0.03 -6.11 10.06
N LEU A 296 -0.42 -6.71 8.96
CA LEU A 296 -0.38 -6.13 7.62
C LEU A 296 -1.69 -5.38 7.38
N VAL A 297 -1.60 -4.18 6.82
CA VAL A 297 -2.75 -3.33 6.49
C VAL A 297 -2.58 -2.76 5.08
N ASP A 298 -3.67 -2.21 4.52
CA ASP A 298 -3.68 -1.58 3.19
C ASP A 298 -3.39 -2.55 2.03
N PHE A 299 -4.36 -3.43 1.74
CA PHE A 299 -4.25 -4.44 0.67
C PHE A 299 -4.59 -3.89 -0.73
N GLN A 300 -4.47 -2.57 -0.94
CA GLN A 300 -4.85 -1.90 -2.19
C GLN A 300 -4.09 -2.41 -3.42
N PHE A 301 -2.82 -2.79 -3.25
CA PHE A 301 -1.96 -3.30 -4.31
C PHE A 301 -1.91 -4.82 -4.39
N LEU A 302 -2.77 -5.54 -3.67
CA LEU A 302 -2.78 -7.01 -3.66
C LEU A 302 -2.90 -7.58 -5.08
N ARG A 303 -2.01 -8.47 -5.50
CA ARG A 303 -2.06 -9.06 -6.85
C ARG A 303 -1.42 -10.43 -6.91
N TYR A 304 -1.59 -11.08 -8.06
CA TYR A 304 -0.98 -12.37 -8.33
C TYR A 304 0.47 -12.19 -8.80
N SER A 305 1.42 -12.76 -8.07
CA SER A 305 2.86 -12.73 -8.40
C SER A 305 3.64 -13.76 -7.59
N PRO A 306 4.95 -13.96 -7.87
CA PRO A 306 5.80 -14.79 -7.03
C PRO A 306 5.96 -14.19 -5.62
N PRO A 307 5.82 -15.00 -4.54
CA PRO A 307 5.95 -14.51 -3.15
C PRO A 307 7.35 -13.99 -2.82
N ALA A 308 8.36 -14.45 -3.56
CA ALA A 308 9.72 -13.99 -3.42
C ALA A 308 9.86 -12.49 -3.64
N PHE A 309 9.02 -11.87 -4.48
CA PHE A 309 9.07 -10.43 -4.68
C PHE A 309 8.69 -9.67 -3.40
N ASP A 310 7.57 -10.03 -2.78
CA ASP A 310 7.15 -9.42 -1.50
C ASP A 310 8.22 -9.63 -0.42
N PHE A 311 8.81 -10.82 -0.35
CA PHE A 311 9.88 -11.11 0.60
C PHE A 311 11.12 -10.23 0.37
N VAL A 312 11.67 -10.19 -0.85
CA VAL A 312 12.90 -9.42 -1.12
C VAL A 312 12.63 -7.91 -1.00
N ALA A 313 11.52 -7.43 -1.58
CA ALA A 313 11.17 -6.02 -1.54
C ALA A 313 10.90 -5.53 -0.11
N CYS A 314 10.20 -6.31 0.72
CA CYS A 314 9.93 -5.88 2.10
C CYS A 314 11.23 -5.73 2.91
N LEU A 315 12.21 -6.62 2.72
CA LEU A 315 13.51 -6.51 3.40
C LEU A 315 14.28 -5.27 2.96
N LEU A 316 14.27 -4.96 1.66
CA LEU A 316 14.86 -3.73 1.12
C LEU A 316 14.16 -2.47 1.66
N LEU A 317 12.84 -2.53 1.85
CA LEU A 317 12.01 -1.42 2.31
C LEU A 317 12.02 -1.23 3.84
N THR A 318 12.44 -2.21 4.63
CA THR A 318 12.31 -2.13 6.11
C THR A 318 13.62 -2.24 6.87
N LEU A 319 14.62 -2.96 6.37
CA LEU A 319 15.91 -3.11 7.05
C LEU A 319 16.92 -2.08 6.55
N ASP A 320 18.04 -1.94 7.27
CA ASP A 320 19.26 -1.35 6.71
C ASP A 320 20.09 -2.42 5.99
N ARG A 321 21.02 -1.99 5.14
CA ARG A 321 21.88 -2.88 4.34
C ARG A 321 22.72 -3.83 5.19
N ALA A 322 23.23 -3.39 6.34
CA ALA A 322 24.09 -4.21 7.19
C ALA A 322 23.29 -5.33 7.88
N THR A 323 22.10 -5.00 8.39
CA THR A 323 21.16 -5.93 9.00
C THR A 323 20.67 -6.93 7.96
N ARG A 324 20.27 -6.50 6.76
CA ARG A 324 19.88 -7.42 5.65
C ARG A 324 20.94 -8.48 5.41
N ARG A 325 22.20 -8.06 5.19
CA ARG A 325 23.32 -8.99 4.95
C ARG A 325 23.52 -9.98 6.07
N ARG A 326 23.42 -9.52 7.31
CA ARG A 326 23.65 -10.37 8.49
C ARG A 326 22.57 -11.42 8.66
N CYS A 327 21.30 -11.10 8.37
CA CYS A 327 20.17 -11.96 8.72
C CYS A 327 19.41 -12.58 7.53
N TYR A 328 19.79 -12.31 6.28
CA TYR A 328 19.04 -12.76 5.09
C TYR A 328 18.74 -14.26 5.10
N ASP A 329 19.77 -15.11 5.24
CA ASP A 329 19.60 -16.57 5.22
C ASP A 329 18.69 -17.07 6.35
N ARG A 330 18.86 -16.50 7.55
CA ARG A 330 17.98 -16.78 8.69
C ARG A 330 16.54 -16.36 8.39
N LEU A 331 16.32 -15.23 7.74
CA LEU A 331 14.97 -14.78 7.38
C LEU A 331 14.36 -15.67 6.28
N VAL A 332 15.15 -16.18 5.34
CA VAL A 332 14.70 -17.21 4.38
C VAL A 332 14.24 -18.46 5.13
N ASP A 333 15.01 -18.93 6.11
CA ASP A 333 14.63 -20.08 6.95
C ASP A 333 13.34 -19.82 7.73
N VAL A 334 13.22 -18.65 8.36
CA VAL A 334 12.00 -18.24 9.09
C VAL A 334 10.78 -18.22 8.16
N TYR A 335 10.92 -17.66 6.96
CA TYR A 335 9.85 -17.63 5.97
C TYR A 335 9.41 -19.05 5.61
N TYR A 336 10.36 -19.90 5.24
CA TYR A 336 10.07 -21.24 4.74
C TYR A 336 9.55 -22.18 5.84
N ASP A 337 10.11 -22.12 7.04
CA ASP A 337 9.65 -22.91 8.18
C ASP A 337 8.25 -22.53 8.62
N THR A 338 7.90 -21.25 8.55
CA THR A 338 6.54 -20.79 8.85
C THR A 338 5.56 -21.31 7.81
N MET A 339 5.93 -21.25 6.53
CA MET A 339 5.09 -21.77 5.44
C MET A 339 4.86 -23.28 5.58
N ARG A 340 5.92 -24.04 5.85
CA ARG A 340 5.82 -25.48 6.11
C ARG A 340 4.83 -25.80 7.22
N LYS A 341 4.87 -25.06 8.33
CA LYS A 341 3.96 -25.27 9.47
C LYS A 341 2.52 -24.95 9.12
N GLU A 342 2.26 -23.83 8.46
CA GLU A 342 0.91 -23.43 8.05
C GLU A 342 0.30 -24.41 7.05
N LEU A 343 1.07 -24.87 6.05
CA LEU A 343 0.60 -25.86 5.07
C LEU A 343 0.32 -27.22 5.73
N ALA A 344 1.22 -27.68 6.60
CA ALA A 344 1.05 -28.96 7.29
C ALA A 344 -0.20 -28.98 8.18
N ALA A 345 -0.53 -27.85 8.82
CA ALA A 345 -1.76 -27.71 9.63
C ALA A 345 -3.05 -27.86 8.80
N ASP A 346 -2.99 -27.60 7.49
CA ASP A 346 -4.07 -27.80 6.53
C ASP A 346 -3.92 -29.12 5.72
N GLY A 347 -3.00 -30.00 6.12
CA GLY A 347 -2.78 -31.31 5.48
C GLY A 347 -2.06 -31.25 4.13
N LEU A 348 -1.30 -30.18 3.88
CA LEU A 348 -0.52 -29.99 2.65
C LEU A 348 0.99 -30.14 2.91
N SER A 349 1.70 -30.74 1.96
CA SER A 349 3.17 -30.77 1.94
C SER A 349 3.70 -29.50 1.26
N VAL A 350 4.63 -28.80 1.91
CA VAL A 350 5.26 -27.62 1.32
C VAL A 350 6.10 -27.96 0.10
N ASP A 351 6.76 -29.12 0.10
CA ASP A 351 7.63 -29.54 -1.01
C ASP A 351 6.84 -29.81 -2.30
N ASP A 352 5.58 -30.23 -2.18
CA ASP A 352 4.68 -30.44 -3.32
C ASP A 352 4.11 -29.12 -3.88
N CYS A 353 4.10 -28.06 -3.06
CA CYS A 353 3.41 -26.80 -3.38
C CYS A 353 4.39 -25.68 -3.78
N LEU A 354 5.45 -25.50 -2.99
CA LEU A 354 6.54 -24.55 -3.17
C LEU A 354 7.79 -25.07 -2.43
N SER A 355 8.64 -25.81 -3.13
CA SER A 355 9.90 -26.30 -2.54
C SER A 355 10.84 -25.16 -2.14
N ARG A 356 11.75 -25.43 -1.19
CA ARG A 356 12.72 -24.42 -0.71
C ARG A 356 13.59 -23.91 -1.85
N ASP A 357 14.04 -24.82 -2.72
CA ASP A 357 14.90 -24.49 -3.85
C ASP A 357 14.18 -23.60 -4.86
N GLN A 358 12.90 -23.86 -5.14
CA GLN A 358 12.09 -22.98 -6.00
C GLN A 358 11.93 -21.58 -5.38
N PHE A 359 11.72 -21.49 -4.06
CA PHE A 359 11.61 -20.21 -3.38
C PHE A 359 12.94 -19.43 -3.43
N VAL A 360 14.06 -20.08 -3.10
CA VAL A 360 15.39 -19.46 -3.12
C VAL A 360 15.79 -19.03 -4.54
N ASP A 361 15.59 -19.89 -5.55
CA ASP A 361 15.82 -19.52 -6.97
C ASP A 361 14.94 -18.34 -7.38
N SER A 362 13.68 -18.30 -6.91
CA SER A 362 12.79 -17.17 -7.16
C SER A 362 13.28 -15.89 -6.49
N CYS A 363 13.84 -15.94 -5.28
CA CYS A 363 14.41 -14.79 -4.57
C CYS A 363 15.60 -14.19 -5.32
N GLU A 364 16.53 -15.03 -5.79
CA GLU A 364 17.66 -14.58 -6.59
C GLU A 364 17.20 -13.97 -7.93
N HIS A 365 16.21 -14.60 -8.58
CA HIS A 365 15.67 -14.10 -9.84
C HIS A 365 15.02 -12.72 -9.73
N VAL A 366 14.28 -12.44 -8.64
CA VAL A 366 13.55 -11.17 -8.49
C VAL A 366 14.42 -10.04 -7.93
N LYS A 367 15.65 -10.32 -7.47
CA LYS A 367 16.51 -9.35 -6.78
C LYS A 367 16.73 -8.05 -7.56
N GLY A 368 17.08 -8.15 -8.85
CA GLY A 368 17.27 -6.98 -9.70
C GLY A 368 15.98 -6.16 -9.88
N VAL A 369 14.85 -6.85 -10.06
CA VAL A 369 13.53 -6.21 -10.22
C VAL A 369 13.07 -5.56 -8.91
N ALA A 370 13.36 -6.16 -7.75
CA ALA A 370 13.09 -5.59 -6.45
C ALA A 370 13.92 -4.32 -6.19
N LEU A 371 15.21 -4.30 -6.56
CA LEU A 371 16.05 -3.10 -6.47
C LEU A 371 15.50 -1.94 -7.33
N LEU A 372 15.09 -2.24 -8.57
CA LEU A 372 14.46 -1.25 -9.47
C LEU A 372 13.15 -0.71 -8.90
N TYR A 373 12.31 -1.59 -8.35
CA TYR A 373 11.07 -1.18 -7.70
C TYR A 373 11.37 -0.28 -6.49
N VAL A 374 12.30 -0.67 -5.63
CA VAL A 374 12.60 0.10 -4.41
C VAL A 374 13.18 1.47 -4.76
N ILE A 375 14.16 1.56 -5.66
CA ILE A 375 14.73 2.87 -6.03
C ILE A 375 13.71 3.79 -6.70
N ALA A 376 12.71 3.24 -7.41
CA ALA A 376 11.64 4.02 -8.03
C ALA A 376 10.64 4.58 -7.00
N ASN A 377 10.26 3.80 -5.98
CA ASN A 377 9.19 4.17 -5.05
C ASN A 377 9.68 4.79 -3.73
N LEU A 378 10.86 4.38 -3.22
CA LEU A 378 11.36 4.77 -1.89
C LEU A 378 11.56 6.29 -1.78
N GLN A 379 11.85 6.96 -2.91
CA GLN A 379 11.92 8.42 -3.05
C GLN A 379 10.70 9.13 -2.46
N ILE A 380 9.52 8.53 -2.60
CA ILE A 380 8.23 9.10 -2.18
C ILE A 380 7.76 8.51 -0.86
N MET A 381 7.97 7.22 -0.64
CA MET A 381 7.57 6.56 0.60
C MET A 381 8.20 7.22 1.83
N LEU A 382 9.45 7.67 1.72
CA LEU A 382 10.19 8.31 2.81
C LEU A 382 10.03 9.84 2.91
N LEU A 383 9.11 10.48 2.18
CA LEU A 383 8.89 11.93 2.33
C LEU A 383 8.57 12.32 3.78
N SER A 384 9.15 13.42 4.26
CA SER A 384 8.85 13.93 5.60
C SER A 384 7.38 14.32 5.74
N LYS A 385 6.89 14.45 6.98
CA LYS A 385 5.50 14.87 7.21
C LYS A 385 5.23 16.24 6.59
N GLU A 386 6.19 17.14 6.71
CA GLU A 386 6.17 18.49 6.15
C GLU A 386 6.08 18.45 4.62
N ALA A 387 6.88 17.58 3.97
CA ALA A 387 6.80 17.38 2.52
C ALA A 387 5.46 16.74 2.11
N VAL A 388 4.94 15.77 2.86
CA VAL A 388 3.62 15.22 2.57
C VAL A 388 2.54 16.30 2.68
N GLU A 389 2.58 17.14 3.71
CA GLU A 389 1.64 18.25 3.86
C GLU A 389 1.75 19.27 2.72
N GLU A 390 2.97 19.68 2.36
CA GLU A 390 3.23 20.65 1.28
C GLU A 390 2.73 20.13 -0.08
N TYR A 391 3.19 18.94 -0.48
CA TYR A 391 2.95 18.41 -1.81
C TYR A 391 1.57 17.73 -1.90
N PHE A 392 1.17 16.91 -0.92
CA PHE A 392 -0.04 16.08 -1.04
C PHE A 392 -1.32 16.78 -0.57
N ILE A 393 -1.22 17.82 0.28
CA ILE A 393 -2.39 18.56 0.77
C ILE A 393 -2.44 19.96 0.20
N GLN A 394 -1.42 20.77 0.47
CA GLN A 394 -1.49 22.22 0.23
C GLN A 394 -1.41 22.55 -1.26
N SER A 395 -0.60 21.81 -2.02
CA SER A 395 -0.32 22.10 -3.43
C SER A 395 -0.47 20.89 -4.35
N PRO A 396 -1.70 20.41 -4.66
CA PRO A 396 -1.92 19.25 -5.54
C PRO A 396 -1.31 19.40 -6.95
N LYS A 397 -1.15 20.63 -7.45
CA LYS A 397 -0.45 20.88 -8.71
C LYS A 397 1.05 20.58 -8.62
N LEU A 398 1.67 20.95 -7.50
CA LEU A 398 3.07 20.67 -7.23
C LEU A 398 3.30 19.16 -7.12
N LEU A 399 2.33 18.42 -6.55
CA LEU A 399 2.37 16.97 -6.54
C LEU A 399 2.45 16.38 -7.95
N GLU A 400 1.67 16.88 -8.91
CA GLU A 400 1.71 16.39 -10.29
C GLU A 400 3.09 16.59 -10.93
N HIS A 401 3.72 17.76 -10.73
CA HIS A 401 5.06 18.07 -11.25
C HIS A 401 6.15 17.19 -10.64
N VAL A 402 6.00 16.84 -9.37
CA VAL A 402 6.95 15.98 -8.67
C VAL A 402 6.70 14.51 -8.99
N LEU A 403 5.44 14.05 -8.98
CA LEU A 403 5.07 12.65 -9.25
C LEU A 403 5.29 12.22 -10.70
N TYR A 404 4.99 13.11 -11.65
CA TYR A 404 4.87 12.79 -13.07
C TYR A 404 5.63 13.76 -13.98
N GLY A 405 6.33 14.74 -13.41
CA GLY A 405 7.08 15.76 -14.14
C GLY A 405 8.57 15.76 -13.81
N ASP A 406 9.19 16.93 -14.02
CA ASP A 406 10.64 17.09 -14.02
C ASP A 406 11.21 17.58 -12.69
N GLU A 407 10.35 17.81 -11.68
CA GLU A 407 10.75 18.37 -10.38
C GLU A 407 11.12 17.30 -9.33
N ARG A 408 11.00 16.01 -9.67
CA ARG A 408 11.42 14.91 -8.78
C ARG A 408 12.87 15.06 -8.26
N PRO A 409 13.87 15.41 -9.09
CA PRO A 409 15.24 15.60 -8.62
C PRO A 409 15.32 16.61 -7.48
N ASP A 410 14.68 17.78 -7.62
CA ASP A 410 14.78 18.85 -6.64
C ASP A 410 14.11 18.48 -5.32
N LEU A 411 12.95 17.81 -5.37
CA LEU A 411 12.35 17.18 -4.19
C LEU A 411 13.36 16.27 -3.48
N VAL A 412 13.97 15.33 -4.23
CA VAL A 412 14.93 14.37 -3.68
C VAL A 412 16.13 15.09 -3.08
N ARG A 413 16.70 16.09 -3.76
CA ARG A 413 17.85 16.87 -3.25
C ARG A 413 17.49 17.57 -1.95
N ASN A 414 16.32 18.19 -1.88
CA ASN A 414 15.86 18.90 -0.70
C ASN A 414 15.65 17.95 0.48
N GLN A 415 15.03 16.78 0.25
CA GLN A 415 14.84 15.77 1.29
C GLN A 415 16.17 15.17 1.77
N CYS A 416 17.10 14.84 0.87
CA CYS A 416 18.44 14.35 1.24
C CYS A 416 19.21 15.37 2.09
N ARG A 417 19.12 16.67 1.78
CA ARG A 417 19.77 17.73 2.56
C ARG A 417 19.10 17.98 3.90
N ALA A 418 17.77 17.90 3.93
CA ALA A 418 16.98 18.21 5.13
C ALA A 418 16.98 17.06 6.15
N ARG A 419 17.12 15.81 5.70
CA ARG A 419 16.96 14.64 6.57
C ARG A 419 17.98 13.54 6.27
N LYS A 420 18.89 13.32 7.22
CA LYS A 420 19.97 12.35 7.09
C LYS A 420 19.46 10.91 6.95
N GLU A 421 18.39 10.55 7.64
CA GLU A 421 17.81 9.20 7.57
C GLU A 421 17.19 8.94 6.19
N TYR A 422 16.58 9.96 5.58
CA TYR A 422 16.11 9.87 4.18
C TYR A 422 17.29 9.61 3.27
N GLN A 423 18.33 10.46 3.34
CA GLN A 423 19.53 10.32 2.51
C GLN A 423 20.16 8.94 2.65
N GLN A 424 20.41 8.50 3.89
CA GLN A 424 21.05 7.20 4.17
C GLN A 424 20.25 6.03 3.59
N ARG A 425 18.92 6.02 3.79
CA ARG A 425 18.08 4.94 3.27
C ARG A 425 18.09 4.89 1.74
N GLN A 426 18.18 6.03 1.05
CA GLN A 426 18.29 6.06 -0.41
C GLN A 426 19.68 5.60 -0.90
N THR A 427 20.76 6.10 -0.29
CA THR A 427 22.12 5.77 -0.72
C THR A 427 22.49 4.32 -0.44
N GLU A 428 21.95 3.71 0.62
CA GLU A 428 22.10 2.26 0.87
C GLU A 428 21.55 1.40 -0.28
N ILE A 429 20.48 1.84 -0.96
CA ILE A 429 19.94 1.14 -2.14
C ILE A 429 20.87 1.33 -3.34
N ILE A 430 21.45 2.51 -3.54
CA ILE A 430 22.47 2.75 -4.59
C ILE A 430 23.68 1.84 -4.37
N GLU A 431 24.14 1.70 -3.14
CA GLU A 431 25.23 0.80 -2.76
C GLU A 431 24.92 -0.67 -3.08
N GLU A 432 23.69 -1.14 -2.84
CA GLU A 432 23.29 -2.50 -3.22
C GLU A 432 23.15 -2.67 -4.74
N ILE A 433 22.69 -1.65 -5.47
CA ILE A 433 22.68 -1.67 -6.93
C ILE A 433 24.12 -1.76 -7.46
N ARG A 434 25.07 -1.00 -6.91
CA ARG A 434 26.49 -1.06 -7.27
C ARG A 434 27.02 -2.49 -7.18
N GLU A 435 26.69 -3.18 -6.09
CA GLU A 435 27.14 -4.56 -5.83
C GLU A 435 26.46 -5.57 -6.73
N TYR A 436 25.16 -5.39 -6.95
CA TYR A 436 24.42 -6.21 -7.89
C TYR A 436 25.01 -6.13 -9.30
N LEU A 437 25.36 -4.92 -9.77
CA LEU A 437 26.01 -4.72 -11.06
C LEU A 437 27.47 -5.21 -11.10
N ALA A 438 28.18 -5.23 -9.97
CA ALA A 438 29.51 -5.83 -9.88
C ALA A 438 29.45 -7.36 -9.96
N GLY A 439 28.44 -8.00 -9.35
CA GLY A 439 28.20 -9.43 -9.43
C GLY A 439 27.62 -9.90 -10.77
N ASN A 440 27.08 -8.99 -11.59
CA ASN A 440 26.45 -9.30 -12.88
C ASN A 440 27.01 -8.40 -14.01
N PRO A 441 28.27 -8.57 -14.43
CA PRO A 441 28.92 -7.65 -15.36
C PRO A 441 28.23 -7.49 -16.72
N TRP A 442 27.45 -8.49 -17.17
CA TRP A 442 26.68 -8.43 -18.43
C TRP A 442 25.47 -7.47 -18.38
N LEU A 443 25.14 -6.92 -17.19
CA LEU A 443 24.09 -5.93 -17.01
C LEU A 443 24.59 -4.48 -17.12
N ARG A 444 25.93 -4.28 -17.07
CA ARG A 444 26.57 -2.96 -17.21
C ARG A 444 26.49 -2.45 -18.64
#